data_AF-A0A1V2A7C6-F1
#
_entry.id   AF-A0A1V2A7C6-F1
#
_cell.length_a   1.000
_cell.length_b   1.000
_cell.length_c   1.000
_cell.angle_alpha   90.00
_cell.angle_beta   90.00
_cell.angle_gamma   90.00
#
_symmetry.space_group_name_H-M   'P 1'
#
loop_
_entity.id
_entity.type
_entity.pdbx_description
1 polymer ?
#
loop_
_entity_poly.entity_id
_entity_poly.type
_entity_poly.pdbx_seq_one_letter_code
_entity_poly.pdbx_strand_id
1 'polypeptide(L)'
;MEIKSIGAAVSSLTGMRLRIVHSILHHIHARDLITLKAKSRFSKDEMTPFFQAIVKEAEKQNELPNSELQLDVFIALSKLLKLPAARLNEMERVASRSDEIVNKWFEKAVKKDKYLFERWENSLLSNKLEFLLHNENVQRIERLLKNEKADEGKEPLLFIIQRYWEEMPEYKRVQIFEHLQVNREASFKGIVEEKGLDSFLFEMGTRMGLSMYENVVLRSIGNNVPDTYPGYIWTLHPNSLFTADVALKSLVSGSWLVPAAMMLMYMPTEDEVKDTNPAIIPKEWMKREGNYRELIRQINEVKLDQKEEEKNIHLIRQDLENALSAEERARSVYRNLRDRLIAFLKTDSARPYLGDISVSNTRIREKLLRIQSKMEANQSKKGLLKSTGAWLTNTYLQTERNSLEKKLQISFEKMADAVMEKYPYYEADLISEMQAAYSTANGWQFEIERLKKKEAEMVISLSEMKSKELKLRQEAAESASRTPGLKQLCTDNVPEKSPIA
;
A
#
# COMPACT_ATOMS: atom_id res chain seq x y z
N MET A 1 -38.28 17.58 -17.43
CA MET A 1 -36.86 17.93 -17.22
C MET A 1 -36.09 16.68 -17.56
N GLU A 2 -35.16 16.73 -18.53
CA GLU A 2 -34.41 15.55 -18.95
C GLU A 2 -33.48 15.09 -17.83
N ILE A 3 -33.54 13.81 -17.46
CA ILE A 3 -32.70 13.27 -16.40
C ILE A 3 -31.27 13.17 -16.90
N LYS A 4 -30.38 13.90 -16.23
CA LYS A 4 -28.93 13.88 -16.51
C LYS A 4 -28.38 12.46 -16.35
N SER A 5 -27.33 12.13 -17.11
CA SER A 5 -26.59 10.88 -16.89
C SER A 5 -25.93 10.88 -15.50
N ILE A 6 -25.57 9.70 -14.99
CA ILE A 6 -24.93 9.57 -13.67
C ILE A 6 -23.61 10.35 -13.62
N GLY A 7 -22.79 10.28 -14.67
CA GLY A 7 -21.57 11.09 -14.75
C GLY A 7 -21.84 12.58 -14.66
N ALA A 8 -22.87 13.08 -15.34
CA ALA A 8 -23.27 14.49 -15.28
C ALA A 8 -23.85 14.88 -13.91
N ALA A 9 -24.67 14.02 -13.31
CA ALA A 9 -25.21 14.23 -11.97
C ALA A 9 -24.08 14.30 -10.93
N VAL A 10 -23.16 13.34 -10.93
CA VAL A 10 -21.97 13.37 -10.06
C VAL A 10 -21.13 14.62 -10.29
N SER A 11 -20.86 15.00 -11.55
CA SER A 11 -20.07 16.20 -11.87
C SER A 11 -20.72 17.50 -11.40
N SER A 12 -22.05 17.52 -11.21
CA SER A 12 -22.77 18.68 -10.69
C SER A 12 -22.72 18.81 -9.16
N LEU A 13 -22.40 17.72 -8.45
CA LEU A 13 -22.37 17.72 -6.99
C LEU A 13 -21.21 18.56 -6.46
N THR A 14 -21.48 19.46 -5.53
CA THR A 14 -20.46 20.27 -4.87
C THR A 14 -20.75 20.42 -3.38
N GLY A 15 -19.74 20.81 -2.60
CA GLY A 15 -19.90 21.17 -1.19
C GLY A 15 -20.41 20.03 -0.32
N MET A 16 -21.26 20.34 0.66
CA MET A 16 -21.74 19.38 1.66
C MET A 16 -22.50 18.21 1.03
N ARG A 17 -23.28 18.43 -0.03
CA ARG A 17 -24.04 17.35 -0.67
C ARG A 17 -23.12 16.29 -1.25
N LEU A 18 -22.08 16.71 -1.98
CA LEU A 18 -21.06 15.80 -2.50
C LEU A 18 -20.39 15.01 -1.38
N ARG A 19 -20.03 15.69 -0.29
CA ARG A 19 -19.37 15.07 0.87
C ARG A 19 -20.26 14.04 1.54
N ILE A 20 -21.57 14.31 1.67
CA ILE A 20 -22.53 13.35 2.21
C ILE A 20 -22.66 12.13 1.30
N VAL A 21 -22.82 12.33 -0.02
CA VAL A 21 -22.87 11.22 -1.00
C VAL A 21 -21.59 10.38 -0.93
N HIS A 22 -20.43 11.03 -0.88
CA HIS A 22 -19.14 10.37 -0.72
C HIS A 22 -19.06 9.57 0.59
N SER A 23 -19.41 10.18 1.72
CA SER A 23 -19.36 9.51 3.03
C SER A 23 -20.32 8.33 3.11
N ILE A 24 -21.49 8.40 2.49
CA ILE A 24 -22.40 7.24 2.37
C ILE A 24 -21.70 6.09 1.65
N LEU A 25 -21.08 6.37 0.51
CA LEU A 25 -20.50 5.32 -0.34
C LEU A 25 -19.22 4.70 0.23
N HIS A 26 -18.43 5.45 1.01
CA HIS A 26 -17.10 5.00 1.47
C HIS A 26 -16.96 4.78 2.97
N HIS A 27 -17.66 5.55 3.81
CA HIS A 27 -17.37 5.62 5.25
C HIS A 27 -18.53 5.14 6.13
N ILE A 28 -19.77 5.33 5.67
CA ILE A 28 -20.95 5.01 6.48
C ILE A 28 -21.37 3.56 6.22
N HIS A 29 -21.05 2.69 7.17
CA HIS A 29 -21.45 1.29 7.10
C HIS A 29 -22.92 1.10 7.54
N ALA A 30 -23.59 0.14 6.89
CA ALA A 30 -24.98 -0.23 7.21
C ALA A 30 -25.18 -0.56 8.70
N ARG A 31 -24.19 -1.22 9.33
CA ARG A 31 -24.20 -1.63 10.74
C ARG A 31 -24.21 -0.42 11.68
N ASP A 32 -23.42 0.59 11.38
CA ASP A 32 -23.31 1.78 12.21
C ASP A 32 -24.62 2.56 12.17
N LEU A 33 -25.23 2.70 10.99
CA LEU A 33 -26.53 3.34 10.84
C LEU A 33 -27.68 2.60 11.55
N ILE A 34 -27.69 1.27 11.50
CA ILE A 34 -28.71 0.47 12.19
C ILE A 34 -28.54 0.59 13.71
N THR A 35 -27.29 0.63 14.19
CA THR A 35 -26.99 0.87 15.60
C THR A 35 -27.43 2.26 16.04
N LEU A 36 -27.17 3.28 15.21
CA LEU A 36 -27.62 4.65 15.47
C LEU A 36 -29.14 4.76 15.48
N LYS A 37 -29.83 4.08 14.54
CA LYS A 37 -31.30 4.00 14.53
C LYS A 37 -31.85 3.30 15.78
N ALA A 38 -31.20 2.22 16.23
CA ALA A 38 -31.62 1.52 17.44
C ALA A 38 -31.48 2.44 18.66
N LYS A 39 -30.36 3.16 18.79
CA LYS A 39 -30.13 4.12 19.87
C LYS A 39 -31.09 5.32 19.83
N SER A 40 -31.40 5.84 18.65
CA SER A 40 -32.29 7.00 18.48
C SER A 40 -33.75 6.70 18.83
N ARG A 41 -34.16 5.42 18.84
CA ARG A 41 -35.49 5.00 19.36
C ARG A 41 -35.63 5.12 20.88
N PHE A 42 -34.52 5.29 21.61
CA PHE A 42 -34.50 5.37 23.08
C PHE A 42 -34.14 6.76 23.61
N SER A 43 -33.90 7.76 22.74
CA SER A 43 -33.58 9.15 23.15
C SER A 43 -34.79 10.07 23.03
N LYS A 44 -34.90 11.07 23.93
CA LYS A 44 -35.96 12.09 23.92
C LYS A 44 -35.87 13.06 22.74
N ASP A 45 -34.66 13.27 22.21
CA ASP A 45 -34.43 14.05 21.00
C ASP A 45 -34.46 13.08 19.81
N GLU A 46 -35.66 12.75 19.35
CA GLU A 46 -35.84 11.77 18.29
C GLU A 46 -35.00 12.15 17.05
N MET A 47 -34.10 11.25 16.64
CA MET A 47 -33.35 11.28 15.36
C MET A 47 -32.19 12.27 15.17
N THR A 48 -32.06 13.34 15.96
CA THR A 48 -30.93 14.29 15.85
C THR A 48 -29.53 13.63 15.83
N PRO A 49 -29.23 12.62 16.67
CA PRO A 49 -27.92 11.97 16.66
C PRO A 49 -27.60 11.22 15.35
N PHE A 50 -28.61 10.77 14.62
CA PHE A 50 -28.43 10.02 13.37
C PHE A 50 -27.94 10.95 12.26
N PHE A 51 -28.65 12.07 12.02
CA PHE A 51 -28.26 13.04 11.00
C PHE A 51 -26.94 13.73 11.34
N GLN A 52 -26.73 14.05 12.62
CA GLN A 52 -25.47 14.60 13.10
C GLN A 52 -24.27 13.69 12.77
N ALA A 53 -24.40 12.38 12.95
CA ALA A 53 -23.31 11.45 12.65
C ALA A 53 -22.95 11.45 11.15
N ILE A 54 -23.95 11.51 10.26
CA ILE A 54 -23.75 11.58 8.81
C ILE A 54 -23.04 12.88 8.42
N VAL A 55 -23.50 14.01 8.96
CA VAL A 55 -22.92 15.33 8.66
C VAL A 55 -21.49 15.43 9.19
N LYS A 56 -21.22 14.98 10.43
CA LYS A 56 -19.86 14.94 10.98
C LYS A 56 -18.91 14.09 10.12
N GLU A 57 -19.38 12.96 9.59
CA GLU A 57 -18.55 12.14 8.70
C GLU A 57 -18.29 12.83 7.36
N ALA A 58 -19.25 13.61 6.85
CA ALA A 58 -19.07 14.42 5.64
C ALA A 58 -18.10 15.59 5.87
N GLU A 59 -18.16 16.25 7.03
CA GLU A 59 -17.30 17.37 7.40
C GLU A 59 -15.82 16.99 7.47
N LYS A 60 -15.49 15.73 7.82
CA LYS A 60 -14.10 15.22 7.77
C LYS A 60 -13.46 15.32 6.38
N GLN A 61 -14.27 15.39 5.33
CA GLN A 61 -13.82 15.47 3.94
C GLN A 61 -13.70 16.92 3.45
N ASN A 62 -13.80 17.92 4.33
CA ASN A 62 -13.80 19.34 3.94
C ASN A 62 -12.50 19.80 3.27
N GLU A 63 -11.38 19.17 3.59
CA GLU A 63 -10.07 19.48 3.01
C GLU A 63 -9.90 18.92 1.59
N LEU A 64 -10.72 17.94 1.18
CA LEU A 64 -10.58 17.30 -0.13
C LEU A 64 -11.25 18.12 -1.25
N PRO A 65 -10.57 18.24 -2.41
CA PRO A 65 -11.14 18.90 -3.59
C PRO A 65 -12.41 18.22 -4.08
N ASN A 66 -13.38 19.02 -4.55
CA ASN A 66 -14.62 18.47 -5.11
C ASN A 66 -14.35 17.54 -6.31
N SER A 67 -13.39 17.85 -7.18
CA SER A 67 -13.08 17.02 -8.36
C SER A 67 -12.64 15.61 -7.98
N GLU A 68 -11.84 15.48 -6.91
CA GLU A 68 -11.37 14.19 -6.40
C GLU A 68 -12.53 13.38 -5.82
N LEU A 69 -13.37 14.01 -5.00
CA LEU A 69 -14.54 13.34 -4.44
C LEU A 69 -15.58 12.95 -5.50
N GLN A 70 -15.77 13.76 -6.54
CA GLN A 70 -16.67 13.43 -7.65
C GLN A 70 -16.20 12.17 -8.38
N LEU A 71 -14.89 12.08 -8.67
CA LEU A 71 -14.33 10.86 -9.25
C LEU A 71 -14.50 9.66 -8.31
N ASP A 72 -14.23 9.84 -7.01
CA ASP A 72 -14.34 8.76 -6.02
C ASP A 72 -15.77 8.27 -5.82
N VAL A 73 -16.76 9.17 -5.86
CA VAL A 73 -18.19 8.83 -5.86
C VAL A 73 -18.52 8.01 -7.11
N PHE A 74 -18.12 8.46 -8.29
CA PHE A 74 -18.41 7.75 -9.54
C PHE A 74 -17.79 6.35 -9.57
N ILE A 75 -16.54 6.22 -9.10
CA ILE A 75 -15.85 4.94 -8.95
C ILE A 75 -16.55 4.04 -7.92
N ALA A 76 -16.98 4.59 -6.78
CA ALA A 76 -17.63 3.82 -5.73
C ALA A 76 -18.95 3.22 -6.18
N LEU A 77 -19.76 3.97 -6.96
CA LEU A 77 -20.98 3.45 -7.57
C LEU A 77 -20.69 2.22 -8.44
N SER A 78 -19.63 2.29 -9.25
CA SER A 78 -19.19 1.15 -10.08
C SER A 78 -18.73 -0.04 -9.22
N LYS A 79 -17.94 0.21 -8.17
CA LYS A 79 -17.43 -0.82 -7.25
C LYS A 79 -18.55 -1.54 -6.49
N LEU A 80 -19.53 -0.80 -5.96
CA LEU A 80 -20.69 -1.38 -5.25
C LEU A 80 -21.56 -2.25 -6.16
N LEU A 81 -21.64 -1.90 -7.44
CA LEU A 81 -22.32 -2.70 -8.45
C LEU A 81 -21.47 -3.87 -8.98
N LYS A 82 -20.23 -4.01 -8.51
CA LYS A 82 -19.25 -5.03 -8.94
C LYS A 82 -18.99 -4.97 -10.45
N LEU A 83 -18.99 -3.77 -11.02
CA LEU A 83 -18.60 -3.57 -12.40
C LEU A 83 -17.09 -3.76 -12.56
N PRO A 84 -16.62 -4.27 -13.72
CA PRO A 84 -15.19 -4.42 -13.97
C PRO A 84 -14.50 -3.05 -13.96
N ALA A 85 -13.21 -3.07 -13.67
CA ALA A 85 -12.36 -1.90 -13.75
C ALA A 85 -12.35 -1.36 -15.18
N ALA A 86 -12.51 -0.04 -15.32
CA ALA A 86 -12.54 0.64 -16.61
C ALA A 86 -11.78 1.94 -16.57
N ARG A 87 -11.21 2.33 -17.72
CA ARG A 87 -10.56 3.63 -17.90
C ARG A 87 -11.63 4.70 -18.12
N LEU A 88 -11.50 5.82 -17.41
CA LEU A 88 -12.45 6.94 -17.46
C LEU A 88 -11.82 8.20 -18.06
N ASN A 89 -10.77 8.05 -18.87
CA ASN A 89 -10.01 9.14 -19.48
C ASN A 89 -10.78 9.98 -20.51
N GLU A 90 -11.95 9.50 -20.97
CA GLU A 90 -12.77 10.14 -22.01
C GLU A 90 -14.22 10.32 -21.54
N MET A 91 -14.89 11.38 -22.00
CA MET A 91 -16.29 11.64 -21.66
C MET A 91 -17.24 10.52 -22.12
N GLU A 92 -17.00 9.94 -23.30
CA GLU A 92 -17.79 8.82 -23.83
C GLU A 92 -17.67 7.58 -22.94
N ARG A 93 -16.50 7.31 -22.37
CA ARG A 93 -16.28 6.21 -21.43
C ARG A 93 -17.02 6.43 -20.12
N VAL A 94 -17.10 7.68 -19.65
CA VAL A 94 -17.92 8.05 -18.48
C VAL A 94 -19.41 7.89 -18.78
N ALA A 95 -19.86 8.26 -19.98
CA ALA A 95 -21.25 8.05 -20.41
C ALA A 95 -21.59 6.55 -20.47
N SER A 96 -20.78 5.76 -21.18
CA SER A 96 -20.95 4.30 -21.25
C SER A 96 -20.93 3.63 -19.88
N ARG A 97 -20.01 4.04 -18.99
CA ARG A 97 -19.96 3.57 -17.60
C ARG A 97 -21.22 3.97 -16.82
N SER A 98 -21.79 5.14 -17.08
CA SER A 98 -23.06 5.56 -16.48
C SER A 98 -24.19 4.63 -16.88
N ASP A 99 -24.29 4.26 -18.15
CA ASP A 99 -25.31 3.33 -18.65
C ASP A 99 -25.12 1.92 -18.06
N GLU A 100 -23.87 1.46 -17.93
CA GLU A 100 -23.58 0.20 -17.24
C GLU A 100 -24.02 0.22 -15.77
N ILE A 101 -23.80 1.33 -15.04
CA ILE A 101 -24.26 1.51 -13.66
C ILE A 101 -25.79 1.42 -13.60
N VAL A 102 -26.50 2.13 -14.48
CA VAL A 102 -27.98 2.10 -14.53
C VAL A 102 -28.48 0.69 -14.80
N ASN A 103 -27.96 0.03 -15.84
CA ASN A 103 -28.38 -1.32 -16.20
C ASN A 103 -28.09 -2.31 -15.08
N LYS A 104 -26.92 -2.23 -14.43
CA LYS A 104 -26.58 -3.17 -13.35
C LYS A 104 -27.38 -2.92 -12.08
N TRP A 105 -27.72 -1.67 -11.80
CA TRP A 105 -28.66 -1.35 -10.73
C TRP A 105 -30.05 -1.91 -11.03
N PHE A 106 -30.56 -1.72 -12.26
CA PHE A 106 -31.83 -2.29 -12.70
C PHE A 106 -31.86 -3.82 -12.55
N GLU A 107 -30.84 -4.53 -13.05
CA GLU A 107 -30.73 -5.98 -12.89
C GLU A 107 -30.76 -6.43 -11.43
N LYS A 108 -30.05 -5.71 -10.54
CA LYS A 108 -30.08 -6.01 -9.10
C LYS A 108 -31.46 -5.74 -8.49
N ALA A 109 -32.14 -4.69 -8.93
CA ALA A 109 -33.49 -4.34 -8.48
C ALA A 109 -34.51 -5.41 -8.91
N VAL A 110 -34.48 -5.85 -10.18
CA VAL A 110 -35.32 -6.94 -10.70
C VAL A 110 -35.07 -8.27 -9.97
N LYS A 111 -33.81 -8.58 -9.63
CA LYS A 111 -33.50 -9.77 -8.84
C LYS A 111 -34.11 -9.73 -7.43
N LYS A 112 -34.23 -8.54 -6.85
CA LYS A 112 -34.82 -8.33 -5.53
C LYS A 112 -36.35 -8.34 -5.57
N ASP A 113 -36.92 -7.80 -6.64
CA ASP A 113 -38.36 -7.73 -6.88
C ASP A 113 -38.69 -8.22 -8.29
N LYS A 114 -39.25 -9.43 -8.36
CA LYS A 114 -39.55 -10.11 -9.63
C LYS A 114 -40.57 -9.36 -10.48
N TYR A 115 -41.44 -8.57 -9.87
CA TYR A 115 -42.47 -7.80 -10.58
C TYR A 115 -41.96 -6.45 -11.09
N LEU A 116 -40.75 -6.02 -10.68
CA LEU A 116 -40.17 -4.76 -11.13
C LEU A 116 -39.92 -4.72 -12.64
N PHE A 117 -39.57 -5.87 -13.24
CA PHE A 117 -39.38 -5.96 -14.69
C PHE A 117 -40.70 -5.77 -15.45
N GLU A 118 -41.77 -6.42 -15.00
CA GLU A 118 -43.11 -6.25 -15.58
C GLU A 118 -43.60 -4.80 -15.44
N ARG A 119 -43.38 -4.18 -14.27
CA ARG A 119 -43.69 -2.75 -14.08
C ARG A 119 -42.89 -1.84 -15.00
N TRP A 120 -41.64 -2.19 -15.32
CA TRP A 120 -40.83 -1.46 -16.29
C TRP A 120 -41.37 -1.60 -17.71
N GLU A 121 -41.68 -2.82 -18.16
CA GLU A 121 -42.23 -3.09 -19.49
C GLU A 121 -43.59 -2.40 -19.71
N ASN A 122 -44.40 -2.30 -18.66
CA ASN A 122 -45.69 -1.62 -18.68
C ASN A 122 -45.59 -0.10 -18.45
N SER A 123 -44.40 0.42 -18.13
CA SER A 123 -44.20 1.85 -17.88
C SER A 123 -44.10 2.63 -19.18
N LEU A 124 -44.60 3.87 -19.16
CA LEU A 124 -44.40 4.83 -20.25
C LEU A 124 -42.99 5.48 -20.25
N LEU A 125 -42.17 5.18 -19.24
CA LEU A 125 -40.82 5.71 -19.14
C LEU A 125 -39.86 4.94 -20.04
N SER A 126 -39.15 5.65 -20.92
CA SER A 126 -38.09 5.06 -21.76
C SER A 126 -36.73 5.02 -21.07
N ASN A 127 -36.55 5.76 -19.97
CA ASN A 127 -35.30 5.85 -19.22
C ASN A 127 -35.34 4.99 -17.94
N LYS A 128 -34.49 3.95 -17.88
CA LYS A 128 -34.40 3.05 -16.72
C LYS A 128 -34.00 3.76 -15.43
N LEU A 129 -33.14 4.79 -15.53
CA LEU A 129 -32.73 5.56 -14.36
C LEU A 129 -33.90 6.34 -13.78
N GLU A 130 -34.70 6.98 -14.63
CA GLU A 130 -35.92 7.66 -14.23
C GLU A 130 -36.87 6.71 -13.51
N PHE A 131 -37.15 5.57 -14.13
CA PHE A 131 -38.01 4.54 -13.56
C PHE A 131 -37.51 4.07 -12.18
N LEU A 132 -36.21 3.80 -12.05
CA LEU A 132 -35.63 3.37 -10.77
C LEU A 132 -35.72 4.45 -9.69
N LEU A 133 -35.54 5.72 -10.05
CA LEU A 133 -35.69 6.84 -9.12
C LEU A 133 -37.16 6.99 -8.66
N HIS A 134 -38.12 6.87 -9.57
CA HIS A 134 -39.55 6.85 -9.21
C HIS A 134 -39.87 5.68 -8.27
N ASN A 135 -39.46 4.46 -8.65
CA ASN A 135 -39.70 3.27 -7.86
C ASN A 135 -39.07 3.35 -6.46
N GLU A 136 -37.83 3.82 -6.31
CA GLU A 136 -37.21 3.95 -4.99
C GLU A 136 -37.88 5.02 -4.13
N ASN A 137 -38.31 6.13 -4.71
CA ASN A 137 -39.07 7.14 -3.97
C ASN A 137 -40.41 6.58 -3.48
N VAL A 138 -41.16 5.87 -4.33
CA VAL A 138 -42.40 5.18 -3.94
C VAL A 138 -42.15 4.21 -2.79
N GLN A 139 -41.16 3.31 -2.93
CA GLN A 139 -40.85 2.34 -1.87
C GLN A 139 -40.45 3.03 -0.56
N ARG A 140 -39.79 4.19 -0.61
CA ARG A 140 -39.45 4.96 0.61
C ARG A 140 -40.68 5.55 1.26
N ILE A 141 -41.61 6.11 0.49
CA ILE A 141 -42.88 6.64 1.00
C ILE A 141 -43.69 5.53 1.66
N GLU A 142 -43.79 4.36 1.02
CA GLU A 142 -44.48 3.22 1.61
C GLU A 142 -43.85 2.76 2.92
N ARG A 143 -42.51 2.74 3.00
CA ARG A 143 -41.80 2.40 4.26
C ARG A 143 -42.05 3.45 5.34
N LEU A 144 -42.13 4.73 4.98
CA LEU A 144 -42.48 5.79 5.91
C LEU A 144 -43.89 5.61 6.45
N LEU A 145 -44.88 5.41 5.57
CA LEU A 145 -46.27 5.15 5.95
C LEU A 145 -46.40 3.92 6.86
N LYS A 146 -45.71 2.82 6.55
CA LYS A 146 -45.71 1.60 7.39
C LYS A 146 -45.09 1.81 8.78
N ASN A 147 -44.20 2.79 8.91
CA ASN A 147 -43.49 3.09 10.16
C ASN A 147 -44.00 4.36 10.85
N GLU A 148 -45.03 5.00 10.29
CA GLU A 148 -45.63 6.21 10.85
C GLU A 148 -46.32 5.85 12.18
N LYS A 149 -46.06 6.65 13.21
CA LYS A 149 -46.74 6.55 14.50
C LYS A 149 -47.77 7.67 14.57
N ALA A 150 -48.89 7.41 15.23
CA ALA A 150 -49.84 8.46 15.56
C ALA A 150 -49.15 9.48 16.47
N ASP A 151 -49.04 10.72 15.99
CA ASP A 151 -48.45 11.86 16.70
C ASP A 151 -49.51 12.95 16.82
N GLU A 152 -49.84 13.36 18.04
CA GLU A 152 -50.88 14.34 18.34
C GLU A 152 -50.40 15.73 17.89
N GLY A 153 -50.74 16.11 16.65
CA GLY A 153 -50.41 17.42 16.07
C GLY A 153 -49.75 17.36 14.69
N LYS A 154 -49.39 16.17 14.19
CA LYS A 154 -48.93 15.99 12.81
C LYS A 154 -50.04 15.38 11.95
N GLU A 155 -50.28 16.00 10.80
CA GLU A 155 -51.19 15.48 9.78
C GLU A 155 -50.62 14.16 9.21
N PRO A 156 -51.39 13.05 9.21
CA PRO A 156 -50.90 11.77 8.69
C PRO A 156 -50.45 11.88 7.23
N LEU A 157 -49.31 11.27 6.89
CA LEU A 157 -48.71 11.35 5.56
C LEU A 157 -49.68 10.88 4.45
N LEU A 158 -50.53 9.89 4.74
CA LEU A 158 -51.56 9.43 3.80
C LEU A 158 -52.55 10.54 3.43
N PHE A 159 -52.94 11.38 4.39
CA PHE A 159 -53.83 12.50 4.14
C PHE A 159 -53.15 13.60 3.32
N ILE A 160 -51.85 13.82 3.53
CA ILE A 160 -51.05 14.74 2.72
C ILE A 160 -51.00 14.28 1.25
N ILE A 161 -50.79 12.98 1.03
CA ILE A 161 -50.81 12.37 -0.31
C ILE A 161 -52.20 12.55 -0.94
N GLN A 162 -53.27 12.30 -0.18
CA GLN A 162 -54.64 12.49 -0.64
C GLN A 162 -54.92 13.96 -1.04
N ARG A 163 -54.56 14.92 -0.18
CA ARG A 163 -54.73 16.35 -0.49
C ARG A 163 -53.97 16.74 -1.75
N TYR A 164 -52.73 16.27 -1.90
CA TYR A 164 -51.94 16.53 -3.10
C TYR A 164 -52.61 15.95 -4.36
N TRP A 165 -53.19 14.76 -4.27
CA TRP A 165 -54.00 14.19 -5.36
C TRP A 165 -55.19 15.08 -5.70
N GLU A 166 -55.92 15.57 -4.71
CA GLU A 166 -57.10 16.41 -4.90
C GLU A 166 -56.76 17.77 -5.55
N GLU A 167 -55.60 18.34 -5.19
CA GLU A 167 -55.06 19.60 -5.73
C GLU A 167 -54.39 19.45 -7.11
N MET A 168 -54.18 18.21 -7.58
CA MET A 168 -53.50 17.97 -8.84
C MET A 168 -54.33 18.47 -10.05
N PRO A 169 -53.67 19.05 -11.08
CA PRO A 169 -54.37 19.46 -12.30
C PRO A 169 -55.20 18.32 -12.91
N GLU A 170 -56.45 18.61 -13.23
CA GLU A 170 -57.44 17.61 -13.68
C GLU A 170 -56.95 16.78 -14.87
N TYR A 171 -56.31 17.42 -15.86
CA TYR A 171 -55.78 16.71 -17.03
C TYR A 171 -54.75 15.62 -16.66
N LYS A 172 -53.97 15.80 -15.59
CA LYS A 172 -53.02 14.77 -15.13
C LYS A 172 -53.73 13.64 -14.40
N ARG A 173 -54.76 13.95 -13.61
CA ARG A 173 -55.61 12.94 -12.98
C ARG A 173 -56.31 12.06 -14.01
N VAL A 174 -56.83 12.66 -15.08
CA VAL A 174 -57.44 11.94 -16.21
C VAL A 174 -56.44 10.98 -16.86
N GLN A 175 -55.21 11.41 -17.12
CA GLN A 175 -54.17 10.54 -17.68
C GLN A 175 -53.84 9.35 -16.76
N ILE A 176 -53.87 9.57 -15.44
CA ILE A 176 -53.62 8.51 -14.44
C ILE A 176 -54.81 7.53 -14.41
N PHE A 177 -56.05 8.03 -14.44
CA PHE A 177 -57.24 7.17 -14.52
C PHE A 177 -57.26 6.30 -15.77
N GLU A 178 -56.91 6.88 -16.93
CA GLU A 178 -56.83 6.16 -18.20
C GLU A 178 -55.74 5.09 -18.17
N HIS A 179 -54.56 5.41 -17.63
CA HIS A 179 -53.46 4.44 -17.57
C HIS A 179 -53.75 3.30 -16.59
N LEU A 180 -54.25 3.62 -15.39
CA LEU A 180 -54.56 2.62 -14.38
C LEU A 180 -55.85 1.85 -14.69
N GLN A 181 -56.62 2.28 -15.70
CA GLN A 181 -57.92 1.71 -16.07
C GLN A 181 -58.90 1.71 -14.89
N VAL A 182 -58.98 2.84 -14.19
CA VAL A 182 -59.89 3.06 -13.06
C VAL A 182 -60.99 4.03 -13.47
N ASN A 183 -62.19 3.88 -12.89
CA ASN A 183 -63.27 4.83 -13.10
C ASN A 183 -62.83 6.27 -12.72
N ARG A 184 -63.12 7.25 -13.58
CA ARG A 184 -62.80 8.68 -13.37
C ARG A 184 -63.47 9.27 -12.13
N GLU A 185 -64.55 8.66 -11.65
CA GLU A 185 -65.26 9.06 -10.43
C GLU A 185 -64.74 8.34 -9.17
N ALA A 186 -63.73 7.47 -9.29
CA ALA A 186 -63.19 6.75 -8.15
C ALA A 186 -62.56 7.71 -7.13
N SER A 187 -62.92 7.53 -5.85
CA SER A 187 -62.29 8.25 -4.75
C SER A 187 -60.84 7.79 -4.55
N PHE A 188 -60.01 8.62 -3.92
CA PHE A 188 -58.62 8.27 -3.55
C PHE A 188 -58.53 6.88 -2.90
N LYS A 189 -59.42 6.62 -1.92
CA LYS A 189 -59.49 5.34 -1.22
C LYS A 189 -59.86 4.19 -2.17
N GLY A 190 -60.82 4.39 -3.06
CA GLY A 190 -61.21 3.39 -4.07
C GLY A 190 -60.06 3.04 -5.02
N ILE A 191 -59.29 4.03 -5.49
CA ILE A 191 -58.13 3.82 -6.35
C ILE A 191 -57.05 3.00 -5.61
N VAL A 192 -56.75 3.39 -4.37
CA VAL A 192 -55.74 2.71 -3.54
C VAL A 192 -56.15 1.28 -3.21
N GLU A 193 -57.43 1.02 -2.95
CA GLU A 193 -57.96 -0.33 -2.72
C GLU A 193 -57.90 -1.21 -3.97
N GLU A 194 -58.17 -0.64 -5.15
CA GLU A 194 -58.20 -1.39 -6.42
C GLU A 194 -56.81 -1.66 -7.01
N LYS A 195 -55.94 -0.64 -7.02
CA LYS A 195 -54.64 -0.69 -7.72
C LYS A 195 -53.43 -0.75 -6.80
N GLY A 196 -53.62 -0.50 -5.50
CA GLY A 196 -52.53 -0.36 -4.55
C GLY A 196 -51.93 1.04 -4.54
N LEU A 197 -51.45 1.44 -3.36
CA LEU A 197 -50.85 2.76 -3.15
C LEU A 197 -49.53 2.93 -3.92
N ASP A 198 -48.74 1.87 -4.08
CA ASP A 198 -47.45 1.90 -4.77
C ASP A 198 -47.61 2.23 -6.26
N SER A 199 -48.50 1.52 -6.95
CA SER A 199 -48.79 1.74 -8.36
C SER A 199 -49.37 3.13 -8.59
N PHE A 200 -50.23 3.59 -7.67
CA PHE A 200 -50.82 4.91 -7.77
C PHE A 200 -49.78 6.04 -7.55
N LEU A 201 -48.95 5.95 -6.50
CA LEU A 201 -47.87 6.90 -6.26
C LEU A 201 -46.82 6.91 -7.37
N PHE A 202 -46.59 5.76 -7.99
CA PHE A 202 -45.71 5.67 -9.14
C PHE A 202 -46.26 6.51 -10.30
N GLU A 203 -47.52 6.30 -10.68
CA GLU A 203 -48.17 7.06 -11.77
C GLU A 203 -48.33 8.55 -11.48
N MET A 204 -48.64 8.92 -10.23
CA MET A 204 -48.62 10.34 -9.84
C MET A 204 -47.23 10.94 -10.06
N GLY A 205 -46.19 10.20 -9.66
CA GLY A 205 -44.81 10.63 -9.82
C GLY A 205 -44.39 10.77 -11.27
N THR A 206 -44.69 9.81 -12.14
CA THR A 206 -44.30 9.88 -13.56
C THR A 206 -44.92 11.09 -14.27
N ARG A 207 -46.16 11.48 -13.92
CA ARG A 207 -46.86 12.64 -14.49
C ARG A 207 -46.46 13.98 -13.89
N MET A 208 -46.04 13.99 -12.63
CA MET A 208 -45.64 15.20 -11.90
C MET A 208 -44.13 15.45 -11.92
N GLY A 209 -43.33 14.44 -12.24
CA GLY A 209 -41.87 14.45 -12.14
C GLY A 209 -41.37 14.08 -10.74
N LEU A 210 -40.06 13.83 -10.64
CA LEU A 210 -39.40 13.42 -9.38
C LEU A 210 -39.57 14.45 -8.24
N SER A 211 -39.73 15.74 -8.55
CA SER A 211 -39.99 16.79 -7.57
C SER A 211 -41.34 16.65 -6.86
N MET A 212 -42.27 15.83 -7.38
CA MET A 212 -43.48 15.48 -6.64
C MET A 212 -43.15 14.84 -5.29
N TYR A 213 -42.25 13.87 -5.28
CA TYR A 213 -41.93 13.16 -4.04
C TYR A 213 -41.34 14.09 -3.01
N GLU A 214 -40.63 15.12 -3.45
CA GLU A 214 -40.27 16.24 -2.62
C GLU A 214 -41.50 17.01 -2.13
N ASN A 215 -42.32 17.55 -3.03
CA ASN A 215 -43.47 18.36 -2.60
C ASN A 215 -44.47 17.62 -1.69
N VAL A 216 -44.58 16.29 -1.80
CA VAL A 216 -45.46 15.42 -1.00
C VAL A 216 -44.81 14.95 0.31
N VAL A 217 -43.51 14.61 0.30
CA VAL A 217 -42.81 13.98 1.45
C VAL A 217 -41.88 14.95 2.17
N LEU A 218 -41.24 15.87 1.45
CA LEU A 218 -40.21 16.76 1.98
C LEU A 218 -40.78 17.84 2.90
N ARG A 219 -41.96 18.39 2.61
CA ARG A 219 -42.57 19.40 3.49
C ARG A 219 -43.00 18.83 4.84
N SER A 220 -43.45 17.58 4.89
CA SER A 220 -43.95 16.95 6.11
C SER A 220 -42.86 16.32 6.96
N ILE A 221 -41.79 15.82 6.34
CA ILE A 221 -40.65 15.18 7.02
C ILE A 221 -39.47 16.14 7.24
N GLY A 222 -39.41 17.25 6.49
CA GLY A 222 -38.36 18.27 6.64
C GLY A 222 -38.22 18.75 8.09
N ASN A 223 -39.34 18.91 8.81
CA ASN A 223 -39.36 19.31 10.22
C ASN A 223 -38.71 18.27 11.18
N ASN A 224 -38.50 17.02 10.74
CA ASN A 224 -37.80 16.00 11.52
C ASN A 224 -36.29 16.04 11.30
N VAL A 225 -35.81 16.78 10.29
CA VAL A 225 -34.39 17.12 10.13
C VAL A 225 -34.15 18.42 10.89
N PRO A 226 -33.23 18.47 11.87
CA PRO A 226 -32.94 19.71 12.57
C PRO A 226 -32.51 20.82 11.60
N ASP A 227 -33.01 22.04 11.81
CA ASP A 227 -32.76 23.22 10.94
C ASP A 227 -31.27 23.54 10.72
N THR A 228 -30.39 23.05 11.61
CA THR A 228 -28.94 23.20 11.51
C THR A 228 -28.30 22.30 10.45
N TYR A 229 -29.04 21.34 9.88
CA TYR A 229 -28.53 20.40 8.88
C TYR A 229 -29.24 20.57 7.52
N PRO A 230 -28.60 20.17 6.41
CA PRO A 230 -29.17 20.37 5.09
C PRO A 230 -30.47 19.58 4.88
N GLY A 231 -31.55 20.24 4.46
CA GLY A 231 -32.88 19.62 4.35
C GLY A 231 -32.89 18.32 3.54
N TYR A 232 -32.14 18.25 2.42
CA TYR A 232 -32.07 17.10 1.51
C TYR A 232 -31.62 15.77 2.15
N ILE A 233 -31.03 15.80 3.37
CA ILE A 233 -30.64 14.58 4.08
C ILE A 233 -31.83 13.79 4.61
N TRP A 234 -33.05 14.33 4.57
CA TRP A 234 -34.28 13.57 4.82
C TRP A 234 -34.38 12.31 3.95
N THR A 235 -33.72 12.27 2.79
CA THR A 235 -33.61 11.07 1.94
C THR A 235 -33.00 9.88 2.69
N LEU A 236 -32.24 10.18 3.74
CA LEU A 236 -31.60 9.23 4.62
C LEU A 236 -32.40 8.97 5.89
N HIS A 237 -33.64 9.46 5.98
CA HIS A 237 -34.45 9.32 7.19
C HIS A 237 -34.53 7.83 7.61
N PRO A 238 -34.23 7.47 8.87
CA PRO A 238 -34.07 6.07 9.27
C PRO A 238 -35.32 5.21 9.02
N ASN A 239 -36.51 5.80 9.13
CA ASN A 239 -37.78 5.10 8.87
C ASN A 239 -38.09 4.93 7.37
N SER A 240 -37.44 5.70 6.50
CA SER A 240 -37.51 5.54 5.04
C SER A 240 -36.51 4.50 4.50
N LEU A 241 -35.35 4.37 5.17
CA LEU A 241 -34.28 3.50 4.72
C LEU A 241 -34.48 2.03 5.13
N PHE A 242 -34.92 1.80 6.38
CA PHE A 242 -34.86 0.48 6.98
C PHE A 242 -36.18 0.08 7.67
N THR A 243 -36.95 -0.83 7.08
CA THR A 243 -37.78 -1.73 7.90
C THR A 243 -36.88 -2.76 8.58
N ALA A 244 -37.35 -3.48 9.61
CA ALA A 244 -36.52 -4.48 10.31
C ALA A 244 -35.93 -5.52 9.35
N ASP A 245 -36.74 -6.06 8.43
CA ASP A 245 -36.30 -7.03 7.43
C ASP A 245 -35.36 -6.42 6.40
N VAL A 246 -35.62 -5.19 5.97
CA VAL A 246 -34.75 -4.47 5.02
C VAL A 246 -33.42 -4.13 5.69
N ALA A 247 -33.39 -3.80 6.98
CA ALA A 247 -32.18 -3.56 7.75
C ALA A 247 -31.27 -4.80 7.75
N LEU A 248 -31.84 -5.96 8.11
CA LEU A 248 -31.12 -7.24 8.14
C LEU A 248 -30.60 -7.64 6.76
N LYS A 249 -31.41 -7.50 5.71
CA LYS A 249 -30.98 -7.77 4.33
C LYS A 249 -29.93 -6.77 3.83
N SER A 250 -30.02 -5.51 4.24
CA SER A 250 -29.08 -4.45 3.87
C SER A 250 -27.71 -4.63 4.53
N LEU A 251 -27.67 -5.19 5.74
CA LEU A 251 -26.44 -5.56 6.44
C LEU A 251 -25.62 -6.61 5.69
N VAL A 252 -26.30 -7.59 5.09
CA VAL A 252 -25.65 -8.70 4.38
C VAL A 252 -25.29 -8.33 2.94
N SER A 253 -26.15 -7.54 2.27
CA SER A 253 -26.01 -7.29 0.83
C SER A 253 -25.30 -5.98 0.46
N GLY A 254 -25.16 -5.03 1.39
CA GLY A 254 -24.61 -3.69 1.11
C GLY A 254 -25.42 -2.89 0.08
N SER A 255 -26.64 -3.31 -0.23
CA SER A 255 -27.40 -2.85 -1.40
C SER A 255 -28.05 -1.48 -1.26
N TRP A 256 -28.19 -0.96 -0.03
CA TRP A 256 -28.92 0.27 0.25
C TRP A 256 -28.12 1.55 -0.10
N LEU A 257 -26.79 1.44 -0.18
CA LEU A 257 -25.90 2.58 -0.45
C LEU A 257 -26.13 3.19 -1.84
N VAL A 258 -26.35 2.33 -2.85
CA VAL A 258 -26.52 2.77 -4.23
C VAL A 258 -27.83 3.56 -4.41
N PRO A 259 -29.02 3.04 -4.05
CA PRO A 259 -30.26 3.81 -4.13
C PRO A 259 -30.21 5.14 -3.37
N ALA A 260 -29.71 5.14 -2.13
CA ALA A 260 -29.62 6.35 -1.30
C ALA A 260 -28.72 7.41 -1.93
N ALA A 261 -27.54 7.01 -2.41
CA ALA A 261 -26.66 7.90 -3.15
C ALA A 261 -27.34 8.43 -4.41
N MET A 262 -27.96 7.57 -5.23
CA MET A 262 -28.65 7.99 -6.45
C MET A 262 -29.71 9.05 -6.16
N MET A 263 -30.60 8.82 -5.21
CA MET A 263 -31.63 9.82 -4.88
C MET A 263 -31.04 11.15 -4.42
N LEU A 264 -30.01 11.13 -3.57
CA LEU A 264 -29.31 12.35 -3.13
C LEU A 264 -28.68 13.12 -4.29
N MET A 265 -28.19 12.41 -5.32
CA MET A 265 -27.59 13.03 -6.48
C MET A 265 -28.59 13.75 -7.38
N TYR A 266 -29.81 13.21 -7.48
CA TYR A 266 -30.87 13.74 -8.33
C TYR A 266 -31.89 14.60 -7.58
N MET A 267 -31.68 14.85 -6.29
CA MET A 267 -32.46 15.85 -5.56
C MET A 267 -32.17 17.25 -6.12
N PRO A 268 -33.16 18.14 -6.23
CA PRO A 268 -32.90 19.53 -6.55
C PRO A 268 -32.13 20.22 -5.42
N THR A 269 -31.31 21.22 -5.75
CA THR A 269 -30.64 22.10 -4.77
C THR A 269 -31.36 23.44 -4.70
N GLU A 270 -31.24 24.17 -3.58
CA GLU A 270 -31.70 25.56 -3.49
C GLU A 270 -31.02 26.48 -4.53
N ASP A 271 -29.78 26.15 -4.94
CA ASP A 271 -29.01 26.85 -5.99
C ASP A 271 -28.98 26.07 -7.32
N GLU A 272 -30.12 25.88 -7.98
CA GLU A 272 -30.17 25.24 -9.31
C GLU A 272 -29.75 26.18 -10.46
N VAL A 273 -28.52 26.72 -10.40
CA VAL A 273 -27.76 27.11 -11.59
C VAL A 273 -26.28 26.88 -11.32
N LYS A 274 -25.78 25.68 -11.63
CA LYS A 274 -24.34 25.45 -11.79
C LYS A 274 -24.06 24.76 -13.11
N ASP A 275 -23.14 25.33 -13.88
CA ASP A 275 -22.62 24.74 -15.10
C ASP A 275 -22.10 23.34 -14.79
N THR A 276 -22.78 22.35 -15.37
CA THR A 276 -22.37 20.97 -15.24
C THR A 276 -21.16 20.81 -16.15
N ASN A 277 -19.96 20.61 -15.59
CA ASN A 277 -18.78 20.34 -16.41
C ASN A 277 -18.54 18.82 -16.49
N PRO A 278 -19.07 18.13 -17.52
CA PRO A 278 -18.95 16.68 -17.64
C PRO A 278 -17.50 16.20 -17.80
N ALA A 279 -16.56 17.11 -18.09
CA ALA A 279 -15.15 16.78 -18.22
C ALA A 279 -14.41 16.66 -16.88
N ILE A 280 -15.03 16.94 -15.73
CA ILE A 280 -14.33 16.87 -14.43
C ILE A 280 -13.87 15.42 -14.11
N ILE A 281 -14.77 14.44 -14.28
CA ILE A 281 -14.45 13.03 -14.00
C ILE A 281 -13.27 12.55 -14.90
N PRO A 282 -13.30 12.75 -16.23
CA PRO A 282 -12.15 12.39 -17.06
C PRO A 282 -10.86 13.12 -16.73
N LYS A 283 -10.93 14.43 -16.46
CA LYS A 283 -9.74 15.24 -16.13
C LYS A 283 -9.07 14.74 -14.85
N GLU A 284 -9.84 14.49 -13.79
CA GLU A 284 -9.28 13.98 -12.54
C GLU A 284 -8.75 12.54 -12.70
N TRP A 285 -9.41 11.70 -13.51
CA TRP A 285 -8.91 10.36 -13.80
C TRP A 285 -7.57 10.40 -14.53
N MET A 286 -7.43 11.27 -15.54
CA MET A 286 -6.16 11.48 -16.27
C MET A 286 -5.06 12.04 -15.36
N LYS A 287 -5.40 12.93 -14.41
CA LYS A 287 -4.45 13.43 -13.41
C LYS A 287 -3.91 12.27 -12.55
N ARG A 288 -4.78 11.38 -12.06
CA ARG A 288 -4.38 10.18 -11.31
C ARG A 288 -3.57 9.20 -12.16
N GLU A 289 -3.91 9.05 -13.44
CA GLU A 289 -3.12 8.28 -14.40
C GLU A 289 -1.71 8.86 -14.60
N GLY A 290 -1.59 10.17 -14.80
CA GLY A 290 -0.30 10.84 -14.96
C GLY A 290 0.62 10.62 -13.76
N ASN A 291 0.09 10.80 -12.54
CA ASN A 291 0.81 10.54 -11.30
C ASN A 291 1.23 9.06 -11.19
N TYR A 292 0.36 8.13 -11.59
CA TYR A 292 0.68 6.70 -11.58
C TYR A 292 1.80 6.34 -12.57
N ARG A 293 1.75 6.88 -13.80
CA ARG A 293 2.81 6.66 -14.80
C ARG A 293 4.16 7.21 -14.32
N GLU A 294 4.13 8.35 -13.64
CA GLU A 294 5.32 8.95 -13.03
C GLU A 294 5.94 8.06 -11.94
N LEU A 295 5.11 7.47 -11.07
CA LEU A 295 5.57 6.47 -10.09
C LEU A 295 6.22 5.26 -10.77
N ILE A 296 5.63 4.75 -11.86
CA ILE A 296 6.20 3.63 -12.61
C ILE A 296 7.55 4.01 -13.25
N ARG A 297 7.68 5.23 -13.79
CA ARG A 297 8.94 5.75 -14.32
C ARG A 297 10.02 5.77 -13.24
N GLN A 298 9.72 6.34 -12.07
CA GLN A 298 10.66 6.41 -10.95
C GLN A 298 11.07 5.02 -10.44
N ILE A 299 10.14 4.05 -10.41
CA ILE A 299 10.47 2.65 -10.08
C ILE A 299 11.46 2.07 -11.08
N ASN A 300 11.27 2.33 -12.37
CA ASN A 300 12.17 1.82 -13.41
C ASN A 300 13.55 2.47 -13.36
N GLU A 301 13.64 3.77 -13.08
CA GLU A 301 14.91 4.48 -12.89
C GLU A 301 15.67 3.90 -11.70
N VAL A 302 15.03 3.77 -10.54
CA VAL A 302 15.66 3.19 -9.35
C VAL A 302 16.14 1.75 -9.61
N LYS A 303 15.41 0.96 -10.42
CA LYS A 303 15.86 -0.39 -10.81
C LYS A 303 17.08 -0.39 -11.71
N LEU A 304 17.21 0.59 -12.60
CA LEU A 304 18.40 0.74 -13.44
C LEU A 304 19.60 1.12 -12.58
N ASP A 305 19.43 2.09 -11.68
CA ASP A 305 20.47 2.51 -10.72
C ASP A 305 20.91 1.33 -9.84
N GLN A 306 19.97 0.52 -9.32
CA GLN A 306 20.29 -0.69 -8.55
C GLN A 306 21.15 -1.68 -9.35
N LYS A 307 20.85 -1.89 -10.64
CA LYS A 307 21.63 -2.81 -11.49
C LYS A 307 23.04 -2.28 -11.74
N GLU A 308 23.19 -0.97 -11.88
CA GLU A 308 24.51 -0.34 -12.04
C GLU A 308 25.33 -0.47 -10.75
N GLU A 309 24.71 -0.19 -9.60
CA GLU A 309 25.35 -0.32 -8.29
C GLU A 309 25.74 -1.78 -7.99
N GLU A 310 24.90 -2.76 -8.34
CA GLU A 310 25.21 -4.19 -8.22
C GLU A 310 26.42 -4.59 -9.08
N LYS A 311 26.56 -4.04 -10.29
CA LYS A 311 27.76 -4.25 -11.12
C LYS A 311 28.99 -3.63 -10.49
N ASN A 312 28.89 -2.41 -9.94
CA ASN A 312 30.01 -1.74 -9.28
C ASN A 312 30.48 -2.51 -8.04
N ILE A 313 29.56 -3.01 -7.22
CA ILE A 313 29.88 -3.88 -6.08
C ILE A 313 30.59 -5.15 -6.56
N HIS A 314 30.14 -5.76 -7.67
CA HIS A 314 30.80 -6.95 -8.21
C HIS A 314 32.24 -6.67 -8.65
N LEU A 315 32.48 -5.54 -9.32
CA LEU A 315 33.84 -5.13 -9.71
C LEU A 315 34.74 -4.90 -8.49
N ILE A 316 34.24 -4.24 -7.44
CA ILE A 316 35.00 -4.03 -6.21
C ILE A 316 35.35 -5.35 -5.52
N ARG A 317 34.44 -6.33 -5.53
CA ARG A 317 34.73 -7.67 -4.99
C ARG A 317 35.85 -8.36 -5.76
N GLN A 318 35.83 -8.25 -7.08
CA GLN A 318 36.90 -8.79 -7.92
C GLN A 318 38.24 -8.09 -7.63
N ASP A 319 38.25 -6.77 -7.49
CA ASP A 319 39.45 -6.01 -7.11
C ASP A 319 39.96 -6.40 -5.71
N LEU A 320 39.06 -6.66 -4.77
CA LEU A 320 39.38 -7.10 -3.42
C LEU A 320 40.00 -8.50 -3.41
N GLU A 321 39.48 -9.44 -4.20
CA GLU A 321 40.09 -10.76 -4.38
C GLU A 321 41.50 -10.66 -4.98
N ASN A 322 41.68 -9.81 -5.99
CA ASN A 322 42.98 -9.55 -6.60
C ASN A 322 43.97 -8.94 -5.61
N ALA A 323 43.53 -7.97 -4.80
CA ALA A 323 44.34 -7.32 -3.77
C ALA A 323 44.73 -8.31 -2.65
N LEU A 324 43.81 -9.17 -2.20
CA LEU A 324 44.10 -10.24 -1.24
C LEU A 324 45.17 -11.20 -1.77
N SER A 325 45.05 -11.64 -3.03
CA SER A 325 46.05 -12.51 -3.66
C SER A 325 47.41 -11.83 -3.82
N ALA A 326 47.43 -10.53 -4.15
CA ALA A 326 48.66 -9.75 -4.25
C ALA A 326 49.34 -9.55 -2.89
N GLU A 327 48.55 -9.31 -1.84
CA GLU A 327 49.02 -9.19 -0.46
C GLU A 327 49.65 -10.50 0.04
N GLU A 328 48.98 -11.63 -0.21
CA GLU A 328 49.49 -12.95 0.19
C GLU A 328 50.81 -13.27 -0.54
N ARG A 329 50.89 -12.96 -1.83
CA ARG A 329 52.14 -13.08 -2.60
C ARG A 329 53.24 -12.20 -2.02
N ALA A 330 52.98 -10.93 -1.74
CA ALA A 330 53.97 -10.03 -1.14
C ALA A 330 54.44 -10.50 0.26
N ARG A 331 53.52 -10.98 1.09
CA ARG A 331 53.85 -11.58 2.40
C ARG A 331 54.67 -12.86 2.27
N SER A 332 54.39 -13.70 1.27
CA SER A 332 55.17 -14.91 1.01
C SER A 332 56.61 -14.58 0.63
N VAL A 333 56.81 -13.57 -0.24
CA VAL A 333 58.14 -13.07 -0.61
C VAL A 333 58.88 -12.57 0.62
N TYR A 334 58.23 -11.74 1.44
CA TYR A 334 58.82 -11.26 2.70
C TYR A 334 59.23 -12.40 3.63
N ARG A 335 58.38 -13.42 3.82
CA ARG A 335 58.70 -14.60 4.65
C ARG A 335 59.92 -15.35 4.13
N ASN A 336 59.97 -15.59 2.81
CA ASN A 336 61.08 -16.29 2.18
C ASN A 336 62.41 -15.52 2.35
N LEU A 337 62.39 -14.20 2.16
CA LEU A 337 63.58 -13.36 2.37
C LEU A 337 64.01 -13.33 3.84
N ARG A 338 63.04 -13.26 4.77
CA ARG A 338 63.29 -13.34 6.22
C ARG A 338 63.91 -14.67 6.63
N ASP A 339 63.43 -15.78 6.07
CA ASP A 339 64.01 -17.10 6.32
C ASP A 339 65.44 -17.21 5.78
N ARG A 340 65.73 -16.58 4.64
CA ARG A 340 67.10 -16.46 4.09
C ARG A 340 68.01 -15.65 5.01
N LEU A 341 67.53 -14.53 5.56
CA LEU A 341 68.28 -13.74 6.55
C LEU A 341 68.54 -14.55 7.83
N ILE A 342 67.54 -15.30 8.31
CA ILE A 342 67.70 -16.20 9.47
C ILE A 342 68.75 -17.28 9.18
N ALA A 343 68.78 -17.85 7.97
CA ALA A 343 69.79 -18.83 7.58
C ALA A 343 71.21 -18.22 7.63
N PHE A 344 71.40 -17.01 7.10
CA PHE A 344 72.68 -16.29 7.19
C PHE A 344 73.08 -16.03 8.64
N LEU A 345 72.16 -15.53 9.47
CA LEU A 345 72.44 -15.27 10.89
C LEU A 345 72.80 -16.53 11.69
N LYS A 346 72.33 -17.71 11.25
CA LYS A 346 72.69 -18.99 11.89
C LYS A 346 74.14 -19.38 11.60
N THR A 347 74.58 -19.16 10.35
CA THR A 347 75.89 -19.62 9.84
C THR A 347 77.00 -18.60 10.03
N ASP A 348 76.69 -17.30 10.06
CA ASP A 348 77.70 -16.26 10.15
C ASP A 348 78.22 -16.08 11.58
N SER A 349 79.53 -16.25 11.74
CA SER A 349 80.26 -15.98 12.97
C SER A 349 80.51 -14.48 13.22
N ALA A 350 80.46 -13.65 12.18
CA ALA A 350 80.70 -12.21 12.23
C ALA A 350 79.41 -11.36 12.33
N ARG A 351 78.27 -11.99 12.60
CA ARG A 351 76.97 -11.32 12.70
C ARG A 351 76.95 -10.19 13.75
N PRO A 352 76.13 -9.15 13.57
CA PRO A 352 76.05 -8.02 14.50
C PRO A 352 75.65 -8.44 15.91
N TYR A 353 76.21 -7.76 16.91
CA TYR A 353 75.83 -7.97 18.31
C TYR A 353 74.58 -7.14 18.65
N LEU A 354 73.50 -7.84 19.03
CA LEU A 354 72.16 -7.28 19.27
C LEU A 354 71.82 -7.26 20.77
N GLY A 355 72.81 -7.09 21.64
CA GLY A 355 72.64 -7.02 23.09
C GLY A 355 72.05 -8.30 23.67
N ASP A 356 71.00 -8.16 24.47
CA ASP A 356 70.35 -9.26 25.21
C ASP A 356 69.88 -10.40 24.30
N ILE A 357 69.50 -10.10 23.06
CA ILE A 357 69.04 -11.12 22.10
C ILE A 357 70.20 -12.03 21.70
N SER A 358 71.38 -11.45 21.43
CA SER A 358 72.60 -12.21 21.12
C SER A 358 73.08 -13.01 22.32
N VAL A 359 73.06 -12.44 23.53
CA VAL A 359 73.45 -13.14 24.77
C VAL A 359 72.51 -14.31 25.05
N SER A 360 71.20 -14.10 24.91
CA SER A 360 70.19 -15.15 25.06
C SER A 360 70.40 -16.27 24.03
N ASN A 361 70.66 -15.92 22.77
CA ASN A 361 70.94 -16.89 21.71
C ASN A 361 72.15 -17.77 22.05
N THR A 362 73.26 -17.16 22.49
CA THR A 362 74.48 -17.87 22.88
C THR A 362 74.22 -18.80 24.07
N ARG A 363 73.51 -18.34 25.11
CA ARG A 363 73.13 -19.18 26.26
C ARG A 363 72.24 -20.37 25.86
N ILE A 364 71.33 -20.18 24.90
CA ILE A 364 70.50 -21.28 24.38
C ILE A 364 71.36 -22.29 23.60
N ARG A 365 72.31 -21.82 22.76
CA ARG A 365 73.27 -22.67 22.05
C ARG A 365 74.16 -23.48 23.01
N GLU A 366 74.69 -22.85 24.06
CA GLU A 366 75.47 -23.55 25.09
C GLU A 366 74.66 -24.62 25.82
N LYS A 367 73.40 -24.33 26.17
CA LYS A 367 72.50 -25.31 26.79
C LYS A 367 72.20 -26.48 25.85
N LEU A 368 71.99 -26.21 24.56
CA LEU A 368 71.81 -27.25 23.56
C LEU A 368 73.04 -28.16 23.44
N LEU A 369 74.25 -27.59 23.39
CA LEU A 369 75.50 -28.36 23.37
C LEU A 369 75.64 -29.25 24.62
N ARG A 370 75.26 -28.76 25.81
CA ARG A 370 75.27 -29.55 27.05
C ARG A 370 74.23 -30.68 27.06
N ILE A 371 73.07 -30.47 26.45
CA ILE A 371 72.05 -31.52 26.32
C ILE A 371 72.51 -32.56 25.30
N GLN A 372 73.08 -32.13 24.18
CA GLN A 372 73.59 -33.01 23.14
C GLN A 372 74.73 -33.90 23.66
N SER A 373 75.70 -33.33 24.38
CA SER A 373 76.77 -34.12 25.01
C SER A 373 76.26 -35.09 26.08
N LYS A 374 75.21 -34.73 26.84
CA LYS A 374 74.54 -35.64 27.79
C LYS A 374 73.81 -36.78 27.09
N MET A 375 73.17 -36.52 25.96
CA MET A 375 72.52 -37.55 25.14
C MET A 375 73.55 -38.51 24.53
N GLU A 376 74.66 -38.00 24.00
CA GLU A 376 75.77 -38.80 23.47
C GLU A 376 76.42 -39.65 24.58
N ALA A 377 76.64 -39.08 25.77
CA ALA A 377 77.14 -39.80 26.93
C ALA A 377 76.15 -40.87 27.46
N ASN A 378 74.86 -40.75 27.17
CA ASN A 378 73.87 -41.77 27.50
C ASN A 378 73.84 -42.93 26.49
N GLN A 379 74.27 -42.70 25.23
CA GLN A 379 74.37 -43.76 24.21
C GLN A 379 75.49 -44.78 24.52
N SER A 380 76.52 -44.39 25.28
CA SER A 380 77.64 -45.27 25.66
C SER A 380 77.37 -46.16 26.89
N LYS A 381 76.20 -46.03 27.55
CA LYS A 381 75.85 -46.81 28.76
C LYS A 381 75.30 -48.21 28.40
N LYS A 382 76.03 -49.27 28.78
CA LYS A 382 75.62 -50.68 28.55
C LYS A 382 75.04 -51.35 29.81
N GLY A 383 74.01 -52.21 29.64
CA GLY A 383 73.33 -53.00 30.67
C GLY A 383 71.83 -52.68 30.81
N LEU A 384 70.98 -53.67 31.09
CA LEU A 384 69.49 -53.57 31.05
C LEU A 384 68.93 -52.43 31.91
N LEU A 385 69.30 -52.33 33.19
CA LEU A 385 68.86 -51.25 34.10
C LEU A 385 69.44 -49.87 33.74
N LYS A 386 70.66 -49.83 33.21
CA LYS A 386 71.32 -48.58 32.78
C LYS A 386 70.73 -48.08 31.46
N SER A 387 70.28 -49.00 30.60
CA SER A 387 69.66 -48.70 29.30
C SER A 387 68.24 -48.15 29.45
N THR A 388 67.42 -48.68 30.38
CA THR A 388 66.07 -48.16 30.65
C THR A 388 66.12 -46.77 31.31
N GLY A 389 67.03 -46.55 32.26
CA GLY A 389 67.29 -45.22 32.83
C GLY A 389 67.83 -44.22 31.81
N ALA A 390 68.71 -44.64 30.90
CA ALA A 390 69.21 -43.82 29.79
C ALA A 390 68.11 -43.48 28.78
N TRP A 391 67.18 -44.40 28.51
CA TRP A 391 66.05 -44.17 27.61
C TRP A 391 65.07 -43.13 28.15
N LEU A 392 64.68 -43.22 29.44
CA LEU A 392 63.84 -42.21 30.09
C LEU A 392 64.52 -40.83 30.12
N THR A 393 65.81 -40.81 30.45
CA THR A 393 66.61 -39.58 30.47
C THR A 393 66.74 -38.98 29.07
N ASN A 394 66.96 -39.79 28.04
CA ASN A 394 67.03 -39.31 26.65
C ASN A 394 65.67 -38.84 26.13
N THR A 395 64.56 -39.44 26.56
CA THR A 395 63.22 -38.97 26.21
C THR A 395 62.95 -37.58 26.81
N TYR A 396 63.34 -37.36 28.06
CA TYR A 396 63.30 -36.04 28.70
C TYR A 396 64.24 -35.03 28.04
N LEU A 397 65.49 -35.41 27.78
CA LEU A 397 66.46 -34.54 27.10
C LEU A 397 66.03 -34.21 25.67
N GLN A 398 65.33 -35.12 24.98
CA GLN A 398 64.79 -34.88 23.64
C GLN A 398 63.63 -33.87 23.65
N THR A 399 62.73 -33.93 24.64
CA THR A 399 61.68 -32.91 24.77
C THR A 399 62.25 -31.55 25.17
N GLU A 400 63.26 -31.53 26.05
CA GLU A 400 63.99 -30.31 26.43
C GLU A 400 64.77 -29.72 25.23
N ARG A 401 65.44 -30.56 24.44
CA ARG A 401 66.10 -30.19 23.18
C ARG A 401 65.10 -29.55 22.21
N ASN A 402 63.97 -30.20 21.94
CA ASN A 402 62.94 -29.66 21.03
C ASN A 402 62.40 -28.30 21.53
N SER A 403 62.24 -28.14 22.84
CA SER A 403 61.83 -26.87 23.46
C SER A 403 62.89 -25.77 23.27
N LEU A 404 64.17 -26.10 23.46
CA LEU A 404 65.27 -25.17 23.25
C LEU A 404 65.51 -24.84 21.78
N GLU A 405 65.35 -25.80 20.86
CA GLU A 405 65.40 -25.57 19.41
C GLU A 405 64.30 -24.58 18.97
N LYS A 406 63.07 -24.73 19.49
CA LYS A 406 61.99 -23.76 19.27
C LYS A 406 62.35 -22.37 19.81
N LYS A 407 62.87 -22.28 21.04
CA LYS A 407 63.32 -21.01 21.63
C LYS A 407 64.47 -20.38 20.84
N LEU A 408 65.36 -21.20 20.31
CA LEU A 408 66.48 -20.77 19.49
C LEU A 408 65.99 -20.19 18.15
N GLN A 409 65.03 -20.85 17.52
CA GLN A 409 64.39 -20.36 16.29
C GLN A 409 63.69 -19.01 16.52
N ILE A 410 62.89 -18.88 17.59
CA ILE A 410 62.27 -17.61 17.99
C ILE A 410 63.32 -16.52 18.26
N SER A 411 64.47 -16.89 18.84
CA SER A 411 65.59 -15.97 19.04
C SER A 411 66.19 -15.50 17.71
N PHE A 412 66.30 -16.36 16.69
CA PHE A 412 66.76 -15.96 15.36
C PHE A 412 65.76 -15.06 14.63
N GLU A 413 64.46 -15.32 14.76
CA GLU A 413 63.42 -14.45 14.23
C GLU A 413 63.51 -13.04 14.81
N LYS A 414 63.65 -12.92 16.14
CA LYS A 414 63.88 -11.64 16.82
C LYS A 414 65.17 -10.95 16.38
N MET A 415 66.23 -11.73 16.09
CA MET A 415 67.47 -11.16 15.57
C MET A 415 67.31 -10.66 14.14
N ALA A 416 66.60 -11.37 13.27
CA ALA A 416 66.32 -10.93 11.90
C ALA A 416 65.55 -9.61 11.88
N ASP A 417 64.53 -9.47 12.74
CA ASP A 417 63.77 -8.23 12.88
C ASP A 417 64.66 -7.07 13.39
N ALA A 418 65.50 -7.34 14.39
CA ALA A 418 66.41 -6.33 14.95
C ALA A 418 67.55 -5.92 13.99
N VAL A 419 68.03 -6.83 13.14
CA VAL A 419 69.05 -6.55 12.11
C VAL A 419 68.46 -5.65 11.02
N MET A 420 67.25 -5.95 10.57
CA MET A 420 66.54 -5.13 9.59
C MET A 420 66.34 -3.69 10.06
N GLU A 421 66.15 -3.48 11.37
CA GLU A 421 65.94 -2.14 11.96
C GLU A 421 67.25 -1.41 12.28
N LYS A 422 68.24 -2.09 12.88
CA LYS A 422 69.42 -1.44 13.48
C LYS A 422 70.69 -1.54 12.64
N TYR A 423 70.77 -2.51 11.72
CA TYR A 423 71.97 -2.81 10.94
C TYR A 423 71.65 -3.02 9.46
N PRO A 424 71.13 -1.99 8.76
CA PRO A 424 70.72 -2.12 7.36
C PRO A 424 71.88 -2.43 6.41
N TYR A 425 73.13 -2.21 6.81
CA TYR A 425 74.33 -2.45 6.00
C TYR A 425 74.90 -3.87 6.10
N TYR A 426 74.39 -4.73 6.99
CA TYR A 426 74.95 -6.06 7.22
C TYR A 426 74.78 -6.99 6.00
N GLU A 427 73.60 -7.00 5.41
CA GLU A 427 73.26 -7.69 4.16
C GLU A 427 72.37 -6.74 3.35
N ALA A 428 72.98 -5.65 2.86
CA ALA A 428 72.26 -4.46 2.39
C ALA A 428 71.22 -4.76 1.31
N ASP A 429 71.55 -5.60 0.33
CA ASP A 429 70.66 -5.97 -0.76
C ASP A 429 69.45 -6.77 -0.25
N LEU A 430 69.69 -7.78 0.61
CA LEU A 430 68.64 -8.61 1.19
C LEU A 430 67.72 -7.80 2.11
N ILE A 431 68.28 -6.91 2.93
CA ILE A 431 67.52 -6.05 3.84
C ILE A 431 66.70 -5.04 3.04
N SER A 432 67.24 -4.48 1.96
CA SER A 432 66.51 -3.58 1.07
C SER A 432 65.34 -4.28 0.38
N GLU A 433 65.55 -5.49 -0.15
CA GLU A 433 64.48 -6.32 -0.74
C GLU A 433 63.40 -6.68 0.29
N MET A 434 63.79 -7.00 1.53
CA MET A 434 62.84 -7.26 2.62
C MET A 434 62.00 -6.03 2.96
N GLN A 435 62.61 -4.84 3.05
CA GLN A 435 61.90 -3.59 3.30
C GLN A 435 60.95 -3.24 2.15
N ALA A 436 61.35 -3.48 0.89
CA ALA A 436 60.51 -3.30 -0.28
C ALA A 436 59.32 -4.28 -0.28
N ALA A 437 59.54 -5.56 0.03
CA ALA A 437 58.47 -6.55 0.12
C ALA A 437 57.49 -6.23 1.28
N TYR A 438 58.01 -5.80 2.43
CA TYR A 438 57.21 -5.41 3.59
C TYR A 438 56.35 -4.18 3.31
N SER A 439 56.93 -3.13 2.71
CA SER A 439 56.18 -1.94 2.31
C SER A 439 55.12 -2.24 1.25
N THR A 440 55.43 -3.11 0.28
CA THR A 440 54.46 -3.58 -0.72
C THR A 440 53.29 -4.32 -0.07
N ALA A 441 53.56 -5.23 0.88
CA ALA A 441 52.51 -5.95 1.61
C ALA A 441 51.62 -4.99 2.43
N ASN A 442 52.22 -4.02 3.13
CA ASN A 442 51.46 -3.00 3.86
C ASN A 442 50.62 -2.12 2.92
N GLY A 443 51.15 -1.78 1.74
CA GLY A 443 50.41 -1.05 0.70
C GLY A 443 49.16 -1.80 0.24
N TRP A 444 49.28 -3.12 0.00
CA TRP A 444 48.12 -3.96 -0.33
C TRP A 444 47.13 -4.09 0.83
N GLN A 445 47.62 -4.15 2.07
CA GLN A 445 46.73 -4.17 3.24
C GLN A 445 45.88 -2.90 3.34
N PHE A 446 46.48 -1.73 3.11
CA PHE A 446 45.74 -0.46 3.06
C PHE A 446 44.73 -0.45 1.90
N GLU A 447 45.10 -0.98 0.74
CA GLU A 447 44.19 -1.08 -0.41
C GLU A 447 42.99 -1.99 -0.12
N ILE A 448 43.20 -3.13 0.55
CA ILE A 448 42.13 -4.02 0.99
C ILE A 448 41.17 -3.31 1.93
N GLU A 449 41.69 -2.57 2.92
CA GLU A 449 40.86 -1.81 3.87
C GLU A 449 40.04 -0.72 3.15
N ARG A 450 40.65 -0.02 2.18
CA ARG A 450 39.97 0.96 1.32
C ARG A 450 38.84 0.33 0.51
N LEU A 451 39.10 -0.80 -0.15
CA LEU A 451 38.11 -1.52 -0.96
C LEU A 451 36.96 -2.06 -0.11
N LYS A 452 37.25 -2.61 1.08
CA LYS A 452 36.20 -3.05 2.03
C LYS A 452 35.29 -1.92 2.45
N LYS A 453 35.86 -0.74 2.75
CA LYS A 453 35.08 0.44 3.10
C LYS A 453 34.17 0.87 1.94
N LYS A 454 34.71 0.90 0.72
CA LYS A 454 33.95 1.26 -0.49
C LYS A 454 32.84 0.24 -0.78
N GLU A 455 33.10 -1.06 -0.63
CA GLU A 455 32.07 -2.10 -0.76
C GLU A 455 30.93 -1.88 0.26
N ALA A 456 31.28 -1.62 1.52
CA ALA A 456 30.28 -1.39 2.57
C ALA A 456 29.40 -0.17 2.28
N GLU A 457 29.99 0.94 1.84
CA GLU A 457 29.27 2.15 1.43
C GLU A 457 28.30 1.89 0.27
N MET A 458 28.74 1.17 -0.76
CA MET A 458 27.90 0.81 -1.91
C MET A 458 26.78 -0.17 -1.53
N VAL A 459 27.06 -1.14 -0.66
CA VAL A 459 26.03 -2.08 -0.16
C VAL A 459 24.95 -1.34 0.64
N ILE A 460 25.34 -0.34 1.44
CA ILE A 460 24.39 0.54 2.14
C ILE A 460 23.55 1.31 1.12
N SER A 461 24.18 1.96 0.13
CA SER A 461 23.48 2.69 -0.94
C SER A 461 22.47 1.80 -1.68
N LEU A 462 22.87 0.58 -2.07
CA LEU A 462 22.00 -0.40 -2.72
C LEU A 462 20.79 -0.75 -1.84
N SER A 463 21.00 -0.91 -0.54
CA SER A 463 19.91 -1.21 0.41
C SER A 463 18.91 -0.05 0.52
N GLU A 464 19.40 1.19 0.51
CA GLU A 464 18.57 2.39 0.52
C GLU A 464 17.75 2.49 -0.77
N MET A 465 18.37 2.24 -1.93
CA MET A 465 17.68 2.20 -3.22
C MET A 465 16.58 1.13 -3.25
N LYS A 466 16.84 -0.07 -2.71
CA LYS A 466 15.82 -1.14 -2.59
C LYS A 466 14.67 -0.72 -1.68
N SER A 467 14.96 -0.01 -0.58
CA SER A 467 13.93 0.51 0.31
C SER A 467 13.08 1.61 -0.36
N LYS A 468 13.69 2.48 -1.15
CA LYS A 468 13.02 3.53 -1.94
C LYS A 468 12.11 2.91 -3.00
N GLU A 469 12.58 1.89 -3.72
CA GLU A 469 11.76 1.15 -4.67
C GLU A 469 10.54 0.52 -4.01
N LEU A 470 10.71 -0.09 -2.84
CA LEU A 470 9.59 -0.71 -2.12
C LEU A 470 8.51 0.33 -1.76
N LYS A 471 8.91 1.51 -1.28
CA LYS A 471 7.98 2.61 -0.98
C LYS A 471 7.22 3.06 -2.23
N LEU A 472 7.93 3.28 -3.34
CA LEU A 472 7.31 3.66 -4.62
C LEU A 472 6.33 2.58 -5.11
N ARG A 473 6.66 1.30 -4.95
CA ARG A 473 5.75 0.19 -5.29
C ARG A 473 4.50 0.15 -4.40
N GLN A 474 4.63 0.48 -3.12
CA GLN A 474 3.49 0.59 -2.21
C GLN A 474 2.58 1.75 -2.63
N GLU A 475 3.15 2.93 -2.89
CA GLU A 475 2.41 4.10 -3.38
C GLU A 475 1.70 3.81 -4.71
N ALA A 476 2.37 3.13 -5.65
CA ALA A 476 1.78 2.71 -6.90
C ALA A 476 0.63 1.69 -6.69
N ALA A 477 0.78 0.75 -5.77
CA ALA A 477 -0.25 -0.23 -5.45
C ALA A 477 -1.48 0.42 -4.79
N GLU A 478 -1.27 1.38 -3.89
CA GLU A 478 -2.33 2.17 -3.27
C GLU A 478 -3.08 3.02 -4.30
N SER A 479 -2.35 3.74 -5.15
CA SER A 479 -2.92 4.54 -6.25
C SER A 479 -3.79 3.68 -7.17
N ALA A 480 -3.29 2.50 -7.55
CA ALA A 480 -4.01 1.58 -8.41
C ALA A 480 -5.19 0.86 -7.74
N SER A 481 -5.19 0.75 -6.40
CA SER A 481 -6.33 0.24 -5.62
C SER A 481 -7.45 1.29 -5.52
N ARG A 482 -7.07 2.56 -5.30
CA ARG A 482 -8.01 3.69 -5.22
C ARG A 482 -8.69 3.93 -6.56
N THR A 483 -7.96 3.83 -7.67
CA THR A 483 -8.45 4.14 -9.02
C THR A 483 -8.46 2.89 -9.92
N PRO A 484 -9.62 2.19 -10.04
CA PRO A 484 -9.76 1.07 -10.95
C PRO A 484 -9.43 1.46 -12.39
N GLY A 485 -8.81 0.55 -13.13
CA GLY A 485 -8.40 0.74 -14.53
C GLY A 485 -6.92 1.13 -14.66
N LEU A 486 -6.28 1.63 -13.60
CA LEU A 486 -4.85 1.98 -13.64
C LEU A 486 -3.92 0.77 -13.77
N LYS A 487 -4.21 -0.35 -13.07
CA LYS A 487 -3.38 -1.57 -13.19
C LYS A 487 -3.31 -2.13 -14.61
N GLN A 488 -4.36 -1.92 -15.40
CA GLN A 488 -4.44 -2.37 -16.79
C GLN A 488 -3.57 -1.52 -17.74
N LEU A 489 -3.00 -0.40 -17.28
CA LEU A 489 -2.07 0.39 -18.09
C LEU A 489 -0.68 -0.24 -18.15
N CYS A 490 -0.29 -0.98 -17.11
CA CYS A 490 1.01 -1.65 -17.04
C CYS A 490 1.08 -2.95 -17.87
N THR A 491 -0.05 -3.48 -18.32
CA THR A 491 -0.09 -4.68 -19.18
C THR A 491 0.05 -4.34 -20.66
N ASP A 492 -0.31 -3.12 -21.07
CA ASP A 492 -0.45 -2.77 -22.48
C ASP A 492 0.80 -2.05 -23.06
N ASN A 493 1.79 -1.71 -22.23
CA ASN A 493 2.98 -0.95 -22.64
C ASN A 493 4.26 -1.42 -21.92
N VAL A 494 4.58 -2.71 -21.98
CA VAL A 494 5.99 -3.11 -21.99
C VAL A 494 6.37 -3.28 -23.45
N PRO A 495 7.09 -2.34 -24.07
CA PRO A 495 7.70 -2.61 -25.37
C PRO A 495 8.61 -3.82 -25.17
N GLU A 496 8.32 -4.94 -25.83
CA GLU A 496 9.16 -6.14 -25.88
C GLU A 496 10.53 -5.90 -26.54
N LYS A 497 10.91 -4.64 -26.79
CA LYS A 497 12.17 -4.30 -27.43
C LYS A 497 12.95 -3.31 -26.57
N SER A 498 13.89 -3.88 -25.82
CA SER A 498 15.12 -3.23 -25.42
C SER A 498 15.79 -2.63 -26.67
N PRO A 499 16.04 -1.31 -26.78
CA PRO A 499 16.91 -0.79 -27.81
C PRO A 499 18.35 -0.94 -27.28
N ILE A 500 18.87 -2.16 -27.38
CA ILE A 500 20.31 -2.38 -27.46
C ILE A 500 20.51 -3.16 -28.76
N ALA A 501 20.87 -2.44 -29.80
CA ALA A 501 21.73 -2.93 -30.88
C ALA A 501 22.95 -2.01 -30.90
#